data_AF-A0A0E0QGM1-F1
#
_entry.id   AF-A0A0E0QGM1-F1
#
_cell.length_a   1.000
_cell.length_b   1.000
_cell.length_c   1.000
_cell.angle_alpha   90.00
_cell.angle_beta   90.00
_cell.angle_gamma   90.00
#
_symmetry.space_group_name_H-M   'P 1'
#
loop_
_entity.id
_entity.type
_entity.pdbx_description
1 polymer ?
#
loop_
_entity_poly.entity_id
_entity_poly.type
_entity_poly.pdbx_seq_one_letter_code
_entity_poly.pdbx_strand_id
1 'polypeptide(L)'
;MSSASSFSRASSSRVRRDSQVSELPLVKCPFCKGDSTVVERTCKKEENFNRKFYRCLTGQYTSAQCKFFMWQGDYAVWLVKEGFLHGWTDCNAHRIEDDVPESVKASLKGLHDGIEKIRCEMKEAMSRICMFGIAFVTAFVMFVAMNVMK
;
A
#
# COMPACT_ATOMS: atom_id res chain seq x y z
N MET A 1 24.80 0.75 -60.60
CA MET A 1 23.70 1.48 -59.93
C MET A 1 22.82 0.41 -59.28
N SER A 2 23.22 -0.12 -58.13
CA SER A 2 22.95 0.38 -56.77
C SER A 2 21.67 -0.23 -56.19
N SER A 3 21.90 -1.16 -55.27
CA SER A 3 21.06 -1.91 -54.34
C SER A 3 19.69 -1.30 -53.99
N ALA A 4 18.63 -2.11 -54.12
CA ALA A 4 17.34 -1.85 -53.51
C ALA A 4 17.35 -2.32 -52.05
N SER A 5 17.50 -1.39 -51.11
CA SER A 5 17.34 -1.63 -49.68
C SER A 5 15.86 -1.80 -49.34
N SER A 6 15.51 -2.99 -48.85
CA SER A 6 14.19 -3.28 -48.30
C SER A 6 14.00 -2.54 -46.99
N PHE A 7 13.20 -1.47 -46.99
CA PHE A 7 12.74 -0.85 -45.76
C PHE A 7 11.55 -1.64 -45.22
N SER A 8 11.83 -2.56 -44.30
CA SER A 8 10.81 -3.16 -43.44
C SER A 8 10.13 -2.04 -42.68
N ARG A 9 8.89 -1.69 -43.06
CA ARG A 9 8.00 -0.89 -42.22
C ARG A 9 7.77 -1.69 -40.96
N ALA A 10 8.52 -1.37 -39.91
CA ALA A 10 8.20 -1.80 -38.56
C ALA A 10 6.76 -1.34 -38.32
N SER A 11 5.85 -2.31 -38.30
CA SER A 11 4.50 -2.08 -37.81
C SER A 11 4.67 -1.55 -36.39
N SER A 12 4.45 -0.25 -36.20
CA SER A 12 4.19 0.30 -34.89
C SER A 12 2.90 -0.38 -34.44
N SER A 13 3.06 -1.51 -33.77
CA SER A 13 2.02 -2.06 -32.93
C SER A 13 1.69 -0.92 -31.98
N ARG A 14 0.59 -0.23 -32.28
CA ARG A 14 -0.12 0.54 -31.28
C ARG A 14 -0.47 -0.50 -30.24
N VAL A 15 0.40 -0.64 -29.24
CA VAL A 15 0.10 -1.33 -27.99
C VAL A 15 -1.23 -0.73 -27.58
N ARG A 16 -2.28 -1.53 -27.78
CA ARG A 16 -3.63 -1.18 -27.36
C ARG A 16 -3.47 -0.80 -25.91
N ARG A 17 -3.79 0.46 -25.59
CA ARG A 17 -3.87 1.00 -24.24
C ARG A 17 -4.26 -0.14 -23.32
N ASP A 18 -3.29 -0.49 -22.48
CA ASP A 18 -3.46 -1.41 -21.37
C ASP A 18 -4.86 -1.21 -20.82
N SER A 19 -5.66 -2.27 -20.83
CA SER A 19 -6.94 -2.27 -20.15
C SER A 19 -6.59 -2.00 -18.69
N GLN A 20 -6.62 -0.75 -18.25
CA GLN A 20 -6.32 -0.36 -16.87
C GLN A 20 -7.27 -1.15 -15.98
N VAL A 21 -6.77 -2.28 -15.49
CA VAL A 21 -7.46 -3.07 -14.49
C VAL A 21 -7.55 -2.16 -13.27
N SER A 22 -8.77 -1.86 -12.83
CA SER A 22 -8.97 -1.12 -11.59
C SER A 22 -8.16 -1.77 -10.48
N GLU A 23 -7.35 -0.97 -9.78
CA GLU A 23 -6.51 -1.43 -8.67
C GLU A 23 -7.34 -1.95 -7.49
N LEU A 24 -8.58 -1.48 -7.39
CA LEU A 24 -9.54 -1.86 -6.36
C LEU A 24 -10.71 -2.68 -6.96
N PRO A 25 -11.22 -3.69 -6.23
CA PRO A 25 -12.40 -4.44 -6.62
C PRO A 25 -13.60 -3.55 -6.95
N LEU A 26 -14.26 -3.81 -8.08
CA LEU A 26 -15.52 -3.17 -8.45
C LEU A 26 -16.69 -4.05 -7.99
N VAL A 27 -17.21 -3.79 -6.79
CA VAL A 27 -18.24 -4.63 -6.17
C VAL A 27 -19.66 -4.17 -6.54
N LYS A 28 -20.67 -4.97 -6.19
CA LYS A 28 -22.08 -4.58 -6.34
C LYS A 28 -22.38 -3.36 -5.46
N CYS A 29 -23.19 -2.45 -5.97
CA CYS A 29 -23.61 -1.28 -5.22
C CYS A 29 -24.48 -1.71 -4.01
N PRO A 30 -24.13 -1.33 -2.78
CA PRO A 30 -24.84 -1.78 -1.57
C PRO A 30 -26.26 -1.22 -1.45
N PHE A 31 -26.59 -0.16 -2.20
CA PHE A 31 -27.89 0.52 -2.13
C PHE A 31 -28.85 0.14 -3.25
N CYS A 32 -28.36 -0.50 -4.31
CA CYS A 32 -29.20 -0.90 -5.44
C CYS A 32 -29.64 -2.35 -5.24
N LYS A 33 -30.93 -2.62 -5.39
CA LYS A 33 -31.47 -3.99 -5.29
C LYS A 33 -31.14 -4.87 -6.51
N GLY A 34 -30.61 -4.29 -7.59
CA GLY A 34 -30.20 -5.01 -8.80
C GLY A 34 -28.69 -5.23 -8.87
N ASP A 35 -28.24 -5.93 -9.92
CA ASP A 35 -26.82 -6.25 -10.17
C ASP A 35 -25.96 -5.07 -10.65
N SER A 36 -26.25 -3.86 -10.16
CA SER A 36 -25.48 -2.68 -10.54
C SER A 36 -24.11 -2.69 -9.87
N THR A 37 -23.07 -2.83 -10.68
CA THR A 37 -21.68 -2.74 -10.23
C THR A 37 -21.25 -1.29 -10.04
N VAL A 38 -20.47 -1.02 -9.00
CA VAL A 38 -19.79 0.25 -8.78
C VAL A 38 -18.70 0.42 -9.85
N VAL A 39 -18.57 1.61 -10.43
CA VAL A 39 -17.55 1.88 -11.45
C VAL A 39 -16.50 2.85 -10.96
N GLU A 40 -15.26 2.66 -11.42
CA GLU A 40 -14.18 3.64 -11.27
C GLU A 40 -14.31 4.74 -12.34
N ARG A 41 -14.05 5.99 -11.94
CA ARG A 41 -13.96 7.14 -12.82
C ARG A 41 -12.84 8.07 -12.35
N THR A 42 -12.26 8.77 -13.31
CA THR A 42 -11.27 9.82 -13.04
C THR A 42 -11.94 11.18 -13.15
N CYS A 43 -11.74 12.02 -12.13
CA CYS A 43 -12.27 13.36 -12.11
C CYS A 43 -11.55 14.26 -13.12
N LYS A 44 -12.34 15.04 -13.86
CA LYS A 44 -11.86 15.97 -14.89
C LYS A 44 -11.94 17.44 -14.47
N LYS A 45 -12.49 17.72 -13.29
CA LYS A 45 -12.58 19.08 -12.75
C LYS A 45 -11.23 19.51 -12.21
N GLU A 46 -10.85 20.76 -12.45
CA GLU A 46 -9.54 21.32 -12.10
C GLU A 46 -9.16 21.11 -10.63
N GLU A 47 -10.06 21.45 -9.71
CA GLU A 47 -9.88 21.30 -8.25
C GLU A 47 -9.55 19.86 -7.81
N ASN A 48 -9.98 18.87 -8.60
CA ASN A 48 -9.86 17.45 -8.28
C ASN A 48 -9.28 16.65 -9.45
N PHE A 49 -8.49 17.31 -10.31
CA PHE A 49 -8.09 16.73 -11.58
C PHE A 49 -7.28 15.45 -11.36
N ASN A 50 -7.56 14.43 -12.16
CA ASN A 50 -6.96 13.10 -12.06
C ASN A 50 -7.23 12.31 -10.76
N ARG A 51 -8.02 12.82 -9.81
CA ARG A 51 -8.45 12.01 -8.66
C ARG A 51 -9.45 10.93 -9.09
N LYS A 52 -9.22 9.69 -8.68
CA LYS A 52 -10.15 8.57 -8.91
C LYS A 52 -11.28 8.56 -7.88
N PHE A 53 -12.48 8.22 -8.33
CA PHE A 53 -13.65 8.02 -7.49
C PHE A 53 -14.48 6.83 -7.98
N TYR A 54 -15.26 6.29 -7.05
CA TYR A 54 -16.09 5.11 -7.25
C TYR A 54 -17.54 5.51 -7.07
N ARG A 55 -18.40 5.19 -8.04
CA ARG A 55 -19.82 5.52 -7.97
C ARG A 55 -20.72 4.47 -8.60
N CYS A 56 -21.98 4.47 -8.21
CA CYS A 56 -23.01 3.73 -8.92
C CYS A 56 -23.50 4.53 -10.15
N LEU A 57 -23.81 3.82 -11.24
CA LEU A 57 -24.42 4.39 -12.45
C LEU A 57 -25.93 4.15 -12.54
N THR A 58 -26.52 3.42 -11.60
CA THR A 58 -27.97 3.17 -11.59
C THR A 58 -28.74 4.49 -11.60
N GLY A 59 -29.66 4.60 -12.56
CA GLY A 59 -30.52 5.77 -12.71
C GLY A 59 -29.76 7.04 -13.10
N GLN A 60 -28.55 6.95 -13.67
CA GLN A 60 -27.71 8.13 -13.96
C GLN A 60 -28.41 9.20 -14.81
N TYR A 61 -29.34 8.80 -15.68
CA TYR A 61 -30.10 9.70 -16.57
C TYR A 61 -31.53 9.96 -16.06
N THR A 62 -31.83 9.65 -14.81
CA THR A 62 -33.16 9.76 -14.21
C THR A 62 -33.09 10.47 -12.85
N SER A 63 -34.23 10.96 -12.36
CA SER A 63 -34.34 11.53 -11.01
C SER A 63 -34.11 10.52 -9.88
N ALA A 64 -34.19 9.21 -10.18
CA ALA A 64 -33.96 8.11 -9.26
C ALA A 64 -32.48 7.66 -9.19
N GLN A 65 -31.53 8.58 -9.44
CA GLN A 65 -30.10 8.28 -9.44
C GLN A 65 -29.62 7.77 -8.07
N CYS A 66 -28.90 6.65 -8.08
CA CYS A 66 -28.22 6.17 -6.89
C CYS A 66 -27.11 7.16 -6.46
N LYS A 67 -27.11 7.50 -5.16
CA LYS A 67 -26.17 8.47 -4.58
C LYS A 67 -24.85 7.87 -4.09
N PHE A 68 -24.61 6.57 -4.31
CA PHE A 68 -23.34 5.94 -3.94
C PHE A 68 -22.17 6.65 -4.63
N PHE A 69 -21.28 7.22 -3.83
CA PHE A 69 -20.07 7.90 -4.25
C PHE A 69 -19.02 7.82 -3.14
N MET A 70 -17.79 7.45 -3.50
CA MET A 70 -16.64 7.47 -2.58
C MET A 70 -15.38 7.87 -3.35
N TRP A 71 -14.48 8.62 -2.72
CA TRP A 71 -13.14 8.79 -3.27
C TRP A 71 -12.34 7.49 -3.13
N GLN A 72 -11.28 7.31 -3.92
CA GLN A 72 -10.48 6.07 -3.92
C GLN A 72 -10.04 5.64 -2.52
N GLY A 73 -9.56 6.56 -1.68
CA GLY A 73 -9.15 6.25 -0.31
C GLY A 73 -10.30 5.72 0.56
N ASP A 74 -11.44 6.43 0.55
CA ASP A 74 -12.62 6.03 1.34
C ASP A 74 -13.20 4.71 0.84
N TYR A 75 -13.15 4.47 -0.47
CA TYR A 75 -13.60 3.23 -1.08
C TYR A 75 -12.72 2.06 -0.66
N ALA A 76 -11.39 2.22 -0.63
CA ALA A 76 -10.48 1.19 -0.13
C ALA A 76 -10.76 0.85 1.35
N VAL A 77 -10.93 1.86 2.21
CA VAL A 77 -11.28 1.65 3.62
C VAL A 77 -12.60 0.90 3.77
N TRP A 78 -13.61 1.27 2.99
CA TRP A 78 -14.90 0.59 2.98
C TRP A 78 -14.79 -0.86 2.51
N LEU A 79 -14.04 -1.13 1.43
CA LEU A 79 -13.80 -2.48 0.94
C LEU A 79 -13.09 -3.39 1.98
N VAL A 80 -12.16 -2.84 2.77
CA VAL A 80 -11.54 -3.60 3.89
C VAL A 80 -12.59 -3.91 4.96
N LYS A 81 -13.36 -2.90 5.36
CA LYS A 81 -14.38 -3.03 6.41
C LYS A 81 -15.44 -4.09 6.06
N GLU A 82 -15.88 -4.13 4.81
CA GLU A 82 -16.87 -5.09 4.33
C GLU A 82 -16.27 -6.45 3.94
N GLY A 83 -14.94 -6.63 4.08
CA GLY A 83 -14.25 -7.89 3.79
C GLY A 83 -13.98 -8.18 2.31
N PHE A 84 -14.25 -7.23 1.41
CA PHE A 84 -14.00 -7.41 -0.04
C PHE A 84 -12.51 -7.39 -0.41
N LEU A 85 -11.67 -6.69 0.36
CA LEU A 85 -10.23 -6.59 0.09
C LEU A 85 -9.41 -7.74 0.72
N HIS A 86 -9.92 -8.45 1.73
CA HIS A 86 -9.18 -9.59 2.31
C HIS A 86 -9.01 -10.74 1.31
N GLY A 87 -9.95 -10.93 0.38
CA GLY A 87 -9.82 -11.89 -0.73
C GLY A 87 -9.17 -11.33 -2.01
N TRP A 88 -8.97 -10.01 -2.12
CA TRP A 88 -8.29 -9.38 -3.27
C TRP A 88 -6.78 -9.57 -3.21
N THR A 89 -6.20 -9.52 -2.00
CA THR A 89 -4.78 -9.85 -1.78
C THR A 89 -4.48 -11.29 -2.19
N ASP A 90 -5.40 -12.24 -1.97
CA ASP A 90 -5.19 -13.64 -2.32
C ASP A 90 -5.26 -13.88 -3.85
N CYS A 91 -6.19 -13.19 -4.55
CA CYS A 91 -6.31 -13.28 -6.00
C CYS A 91 -5.22 -12.51 -6.77
N ASN A 92 -4.68 -11.42 -6.21
CA ASN A 92 -3.54 -10.70 -6.79
C ASN A 92 -2.19 -11.31 -6.39
N ALA A 93 -2.08 -12.00 -5.25
CA ALA A 93 -0.89 -12.78 -4.91
C ALA A 93 -0.61 -13.82 -6.01
N HIS A 94 -1.66 -14.45 -6.56
CA HIS A 94 -1.50 -15.43 -7.62
C HIS A 94 -0.98 -14.85 -8.96
N ARG A 95 -1.05 -13.53 -9.17
CA ARG A 95 -0.41 -12.85 -10.33
C ARG A 95 1.00 -12.34 -10.05
N ILE A 96 1.40 -12.23 -8.78
CA ILE A 96 2.71 -11.70 -8.39
C ILE A 96 3.69 -12.85 -8.09
N GLU A 97 3.21 -14.01 -7.64
CA GLU A 97 4.09 -15.13 -7.26
C GLU A 97 4.87 -15.76 -8.42
N ASP A 98 4.43 -15.63 -9.68
CA ASP A 98 5.14 -16.23 -10.83
C ASP A 98 6.34 -15.40 -11.33
N ASP A 99 6.53 -14.15 -10.87
CA ASP A 99 7.60 -13.26 -11.38
C ASP A 99 8.29 -12.41 -10.28
N VAL A 100 8.36 -12.88 -9.02
CA VAL A 100 9.26 -12.23 -8.04
C VAL A 100 10.70 -12.69 -8.30
N PRO A 101 11.61 -11.81 -8.79
CA PRO A 101 13.00 -12.20 -9.01
C PRO A 101 13.65 -12.56 -7.67
N GLU A 102 14.42 -13.64 -7.62
CA GLU A 102 15.12 -14.06 -6.40
C GLU A 102 15.96 -12.93 -5.76
N SER A 103 16.41 -11.96 -6.56
CA SER A 103 17.12 -10.77 -6.11
C SER A 103 16.30 -9.90 -5.15
N VAL A 104 14.99 -9.77 -5.37
CA VAL A 104 14.08 -8.99 -4.50
C VAL A 104 13.87 -9.73 -3.18
N LYS A 105 13.72 -11.05 -3.23
CA LYS A 105 13.56 -11.90 -2.03
C LYS A 105 14.83 -11.90 -1.16
N ALA A 106 16.00 -12.00 -1.78
CA ALA A 106 17.28 -11.89 -1.09
C ALA A 106 17.49 -10.49 -0.49
N SER A 107 17.09 -9.43 -1.21
CA SER A 107 17.19 -8.05 -0.72
C SER A 107 16.26 -7.79 0.47
N LEU A 108 15.02 -8.28 0.43
CA LEU A 108 14.07 -8.15 1.55
C LEU A 108 14.54 -8.92 2.79
N LYS A 109 15.13 -10.10 2.59
CA LYS A 109 15.72 -10.89 3.68
C LYS A 109 16.92 -10.16 4.30
N GLY A 110 17.80 -9.59 3.48
CA GLY A 110 18.93 -8.78 3.95
C GLY A 110 18.50 -7.54 4.74
N LEU A 111 17.41 -6.87 4.31
CA LEU A 111 16.84 -5.75 5.04
C LEU A 111 16.29 -6.18 6.41
N HIS A 112 15.57 -7.29 6.47
CA HIS A 112 15.05 -7.84 7.71
C HIS A 112 16.17 -8.21 8.69
N ASP A 113 17.19 -8.92 8.21
CA ASP A 113 18.36 -9.29 9.02
C ASP A 113 19.11 -8.05 9.54
N GLY A 114 19.20 -6.99 8.72
CA GLY A 114 19.76 -5.71 9.13
C GLY A 114 18.97 -5.02 10.25
N ILE A 115 17.64 -4.99 10.15
CA ILE A 115 16.76 -4.41 11.18
C ILE A 115 16.85 -5.20 12.50
N GLU A 116 16.87 -6.52 12.42
CA GLU A 116 17.07 -7.41 13.58
C GLU A 116 18.42 -7.15 14.26
N LYS A 117 19.48 -7.03 13.47
CA LYS A 117 20.82 -6.76 13.99
C LYS A 117 20.89 -5.43 14.74
N ILE A 118 20.37 -4.34 14.14
CA ILE A 118 20.33 -3.02 14.78
C ILE A 118 19.54 -3.05 16.08
N ARG A 119 18.41 -3.77 16.10
CA ARG A 119 17.61 -3.93 17.32
C ARG A 119 18.36 -4.65 18.42
N CYS A 120 19.10 -5.71 18.08
CA CYS A 120 19.92 -6.46 19.05
C CYS A 120 21.02 -5.57 19.64
N GLU A 121 21.76 -4.84 18.79
CA GLU A 121 22.81 -3.92 19.25
C GLU A 121 22.24 -2.81 20.13
N MET A 122 21.09 -2.24 19.75
CA MET A 122 20.42 -1.20 20.54
C MET A 122 19.94 -1.73 21.90
N LYS A 123 19.43 -2.97 21.96
CA LYS A 123 19.01 -3.61 23.20
C LYS A 123 20.19 -3.87 24.14
N GLU A 124 21.32 -4.32 23.60
CA GLU A 124 22.55 -4.53 24.38
C GLU A 124 23.10 -3.21 24.93
N ALA A 125 23.19 -2.17 24.08
CA ALA A 125 23.65 -0.85 24.50
C ALA A 125 22.75 -0.25 25.59
N MET A 126 21.43 -0.37 25.42
CA MET A 126 20.45 0.09 26.41
C MET A 126 20.60 -0.67 27.74
N SER A 127 20.84 -1.98 27.71
CA SER A 127 21.09 -2.76 28.92
C SER A 127 22.35 -2.30 29.65
N ARG A 128 23.44 -2.01 28.93
CA ARG A 128 24.69 -1.51 29.53
C ARG A 128 24.49 -0.15 30.18
N ILE A 129 23.81 0.77 29.49
CA ILE A 129 23.51 2.11 30.01
C ILE A 129 22.65 2.03 31.28
N CYS A 130 21.61 1.19 31.29
CA CYS A 130 20.78 0.98 32.47
C CYS A 130 21.60 0.47 33.67
N MET A 131 22.49 -0.51 33.45
CA MET A 131 23.34 -1.04 34.53
C MET A 131 24.24 0.03 35.14
N PHE A 132 24.91 0.85 34.33
CA PHE A 132 25.73 1.96 34.83
C PHE A 132 24.90 3.02 35.55
N GLY A 133 23.71 3.34 35.02
CA GLY A 133 22.78 4.28 35.66
C GLY A 133 22.34 3.81 37.04
N ILE A 134 21.96 2.54 37.19
CA ILE A 134 21.58 1.96 38.49
C ILE A 134 22.76 2.00 39.46
N ALA A 135 23.96 1.58 39.03
CA ALA A 135 25.15 1.62 39.87
C ALA A 135 25.46 3.05 40.36
N PHE A 136 25.37 4.04 39.46
CA PHE A 136 25.60 5.44 39.82
C PHE A 136 24.56 5.97 40.82
N VAL A 137 23.28 5.69 40.60
CA VAL A 137 22.19 6.09 41.51
C VAL A 137 22.38 5.43 42.88
N THR A 138 22.69 4.13 42.94
CA THR A 138 22.92 3.44 44.22
C THR A 138 24.12 4.01 44.98
N ALA A 139 25.24 4.27 44.30
CA ALA A 139 26.41 4.90 44.91
C ALA A 139 26.11 6.31 45.45
N PHE A 140 25.35 7.11 44.68
CA PHE A 140 24.94 8.45 45.10
C PHE A 140 24.03 8.42 46.33
N VAL A 141 23.02 7.52 46.35
CA VAL A 141 22.14 7.35 47.51
C VAL A 141 22.93 6.94 48.75
N MET A 142 23.86 6.00 48.62
CA MET A 142 24.73 5.59 49.73
C MET A 142 25.60 6.75 50.24
N PHE A 143 26.18 7.55 49.34
CA PHE A 143 26.96 8.73 49.71
C PHE A 143 26.11 9.75 50.50
N VAL A 144 24.91 10.06 50.03
CA VAL A 144 24.00 10.98 50.74
C VAL A 144 23.63 10.43 52.12
N ALA A 145 23.26 9.14 52.22
CA ALA A 145 22.92 8.51 53.49
C ALA A 145 24.07 8.58 54.51
N MET A 146 25.30 8.30 54.08
CA MET A 146 26.49 8.38 54.94
C MET A 146 26.81 9.79 55.43
N ASN A 147 26.45 10.83 54.69
CA ASN A 147 26.63 12.23 55.09
C ASN A 147 25.51 12.74 55.99
N VAL A 148 24.28 12.22 55.85
CA VAL A 148 23.14 12.56 56.73
C VAL A 148 23.26 11.90 58.11
N MET A 149 23.93 10.75 58.21
CA MET A 149 24.17 10.04 59.47
C MET A 149 25.42 10.51 60.24
N LYS A 150 26.12 11.56 59.78
CA LYS A 150 27.21 12.22 60.50
C LYS A 150 26.69 13.47 61.21
#